data_AF-A0A9E4ITX1-F1
#
_entry.id   AF-A0A9E4ITX1-F1
#
_cell.length_a   1.000
_cell.length_b   1.000
_cell.length_c   1.000
_cell.angle_alpha   90.00
_cell.angle_beta   90.00
_cell.angle_gamma   90.00
#
_symmetry.space_group_name_H-M   'P 1'
#
loop_
_entity.id
_entity.type
_entity.pdbx_description
1 polymer ?
#
loop_
_entity_poly.entity_id
_entity_poly.type
_entity_poly.pdbx_seq_one_letter_code
_entity_poly.pdbx_strand_id
1 'polypeptide(L)'
;MDGRRMDGRRGSAAIMRGGTVRNRADPGIRGMVETAGTSPRRRGNRSTTRARAVPDWPRDRSDPYATGLYFPKIRRKRSKLHGWGVFALEDINKNKRIIHYAGQKIRVRDSLVREDRYLMRGEIWCFRINHLFVRDGHVGGNLSRFINHSCKPNCYASVVVDTIWIVAARNIGAGEELTFHYNTEGDGEIPCRCRPDCPYRL
;
A
#
# COMPACT_ATOMS: atom_id res chain seq x y z
N MET A 1 -40.21 -33.55 -1.01
CA MET A 1 -39.88 -32.18 -0.59
C MET A 1 -38.87 -32.32 0.54
N ASP A 2 -37.59 -32.11 0.27
CA ASP A 2 -36.59 -32.18 1.33
C ASP A 2 -35.71 -30.92 1.25
N GLY A 3 -36.13 -29.93 2.04
CA GLY A 3 -35.53 -28.61 2.11
C GLY A 3 -34.22 -28.67 2.87
N ARG A 4 -33.11 -28.85 2.14
CA ARG A 4 -31.78 -28.54 2.67
C ARG A 4 -31.71 -27.03 2.93
N ARG A 5 -31.87 -26.67 4.21
CA ARG A 5 -31.51 -25.36 4.74
C ARG A 5 -30.07 -25.06 4.32
N MET A 6 -29.90 -24.03 3.51
CA MET A 6 -28.60 -23.43 3.25
C MET A 6 -28.05 -22.92 4.59
N ASP A 7 -27.11 -23.67 5.15
CA ASP A 7 -26.22 -23.21 6.22
C ASP A 7 -25.60 -21.89 5.76
N GLY A 8 -25.97 -20.80 6.45
CA GLY A 8 -25.51 -19.43 6.20
C GLY A 8 -24.12 -19.13 6.75
N ARG A 9 -23.16 -20.07 6.65
CA ARG A 9 -21.74 -19.77 6.84
C ARG A 9 -21.25 -18.91 5.67
N ARG A 10 -21.29 -17.60 5.89
CA ARG A 10 -20.59 -16.61 5.06
C ARG A 10 -19.10 -16.96 5.09
N GLY A 11 -18.56 -17.38 3.95
CA GLY A 11 -17.14 -17.70 3.78
C GLY A 11 -16.22 -16.52 4.12
N SER A 12 -15.02 -16.85 4.55
CA SER A 12 -14.05 -16.01 5.26
C SER A 12 -13.55 -14.83 4.43
N ALA A 13 -14.04 -13.63 4.71
CA ALA A 13 -13.58 -12.41 4.04
C ALA A 13 -12.19 -11.98 4.56
N ALA A 14 -11.09 -12.41 3.92
CA ALA A 14 -9.75 -11.91 4.21
C ALA A 14 -9.53 -10.51 3.63
N ILE A 15 -10.04 -9.49 4.32
CA ILE A 15 -9.90 -8.07 3.94
C ILE A 15 -8.75 -7.46 4.73
N MET A 16 -7.81 -6.78 4.04
CA MET A 16 -6.73 -6.05 4.71
C MET A 16 -7.27 -4.87 5.50
N ARG A 17 -6.70 -4.60 6.68
CA ARG A 17 -6.98 -3.38 7.45
C ARG A 17 -5.77 -2.48 7.56
N GLY A 18 -6.01 -1.18 7.46
CA GLY A 18 -5.07 -0.17 7.91
C GLY A 18 -4.95 -0.23 9.43
N GLY A 19 -3.73 -0.38 9.95
CA GLY A 19 -3.50 -0.09 11.36
C GLY A 19 -3.74 1.40 11.59
N THR A 20 -4.57 1.77 12.57
CA THR A 20 -4.47 3.09 13.17
C THR A 20 -3.13 3.13 13.87
N VAL A 21 -2.12 3.75 13.24
CA VAL A 21 -0.96 4.21 14.00
C VAL A 21 -1.54 5.20 15.00
N ARG A 22 -1.72 4.79 16.26
CA ARG A 22 -1.78 5.75 17.36
C ARG A 22 -0.45 6.47 17.27
N ASN A 23 -0.47 7.69 16.74
CA ASN A 23 0.66 8.60 16.86
C ASN A 23 0.96 8.69 18.36
N ARG A 24 1.92 7.91 18.87
CA ARG A 24 2.77 8.45 19.91
C ARG A 24 3.47 9.58 19.20
N ALA A 25 3.04 10.80 19.49
CA ALA A 25 3.63 12.02 18.98
C ALA A 25 5.16 11.87 19.10
N ASP A 26 5.83 11.79 17.97
CA ASP A 26 7.27 11.97 17.90
C ASP A 26 7.50 13.47 18.14
N PRO A 27 8.15 13.89 19.23
CA PRO A 27 8.23 15.30 19.62
C PRO A 27 9.07 16.18 18.66
N GLY A 28 9.57 15.63 17.55
CA GLY A 28 10.55 16.28 16.68
C GLY A 28 10.04 17.16 15.53
N ILE A 29 8.72 17.41 15.38
CA ILE A 29 8.22 18.33 14.33
C ILE A 29 7.39 19.45 14.95
N ARG A 30 8.06 20.39 15.61
CA ARG A 30 7.55 21.74 15.85
C ARG A 30 8.56 22.75 15.35
N GLY A 31 8.10 23.65 14.49
CA GLY A 31 8.79 24.90 14.17
C GLY A 31 9.53 24.92 12.85
N MET A 32 8.81 25.09 11.74
CA MET A 32 9.31 25.92 10.64
C MET A 32 8.17 26.85 10.22
N VAL A 33 8.10 27.96 10.95
CA VAL A 33 7.38 29.17 10.58
C VAL A 33 8.24 29.90 9.57
N GLU A 34 7.58 30.51 8.59
CA GLU A 34 8.15 31.27 7.48
C GLU A 34 9.16 32.32 7.94
N THR A 35 10.32 32.40 7.26
CA THR A 35 10.92 33.69 6.94
C THR A 35 11.47 33.63 5.51
N ALA A 36 10.98 34.54 4.68
CA ALA A 36 11.48 34.80 3.34
C ALA A 36 12.89 35.41 3.45
N GLY A 37 13.90 34.65 3.03
CA GLY A 37 15.28 35.12 2.91
C GLY A 37 15.74 35.06 1.45
N THR A 38 15.89 36.22 0.84
CA THR A 38 16.45 36.44 -0.50
C THR A 38 17.89 35.92 -0.57
N SER A 39 18.19 35.01 -1.50
CA SER A 39 19.58 34.56 -1.77
C SER A 39 19.94 34.78 -3.25
N PRO A 40 21.17 35.25 -3.57
CA PRO A 40 21.47 35.84 -4.87
C PRO A 40 21.73 34.81 -5.97
N ARG A 41 21.31 35.17 -7.18
CA ARG A 41 21.45 34.41 -8.42
C ARG A 41 22.92 34.08 -8.71
N ARG A 42 23.27 32.79 -8.76
CA ARG A 42 24.48 32.31 -9.46
C ARG A 42 24.10 31.74 -10.82
N ARG A 43 24.69 32.31 -11.88
CA ARG A 43 24.68 31.76 -13.25
C ARG A 43 25.60 30.54 -13.29
N GLY A 44 25.16 29.46 -13.92
CA GLY A 44 25.99 28.29 -14.15
C GLY A 44 25.30 27.20 -14.97
N ASN A 45 25.60 27.22 -16.27
CA ASN A 45 25.48 26.22 -17.34
C ASN A 45 24.30 25.22 -17.41
N ARG A 46 23.64 25.30 -18.56
CA ARG A 46 22.54 24.47 -19.06
C ARG A 46 23.13 23.26 -19.79
N SER A 47 23.07 22.06 -19.22
CA SER A 47 23.23 20.81 -19.99
C SER A 47 21.86 20.20 -20.26
N THR A 48 21.50 20.16 -21.53
CA THR A 48 20.21 19.68 -22.02
C THR A 48 20.21 18.15 -22.07
N THR A 49 19.63 17.51 -21.05
CA THR A 49 19.04 16.17 -21.23
C THR A 49 17.53 16.34 -21.28
N ARG A 50 16.93 16.06 -22.43
CA ARG A 50 15.47 16.07 -22.61
C ARG A 50 14.87 14.98 -21.72
N ALA A 51 14.41 15.34 -20.53
CA ALA A 51 13.45 14.54 -19.78
C ALA A 51 12.21 14.37 -20.68
N ARG A 52 11.89 13.13 -21.03
CA ARG A 52 10.68 12.82 -21.80
C ARG A 52 9.47 13.34 -21.02
N ALA A 53 8.68 14.19 -21.66
CA ALA A 53 7.46 14.73 -21.08
C ALA A 53 6.55 13.57 -20.64
N VAL A 54 6.19 13.55 -19.36
CA VAL A 54 5.14 12.70 -18.83
C VAL A 54 3.82 13.14 -19.50
N PRO A 55 2.98 12.22 -20.01
CA PRO A 55 1.73 12.60 -20.66
C PRO A 55 0.87 13.47 -19.73
N ASP A 56 0.26 14.50 -20.30
CA ASP A 56 -0.60 15.46 -19.61
C ASP A 56 -1.93 14.80 -19.23
N TRP A 57 -1.93 14.10 -18.07
CA TRP A 57 -3.15 13.62 -17.44
C TRP A 57 -3.77 14.75 -16.62
N PRO A 58 -5.10 14.97 -16.65
CA PRO A 58 -5.74 16.06 -15.91
C PRO A 58 -5.38 16.00 -14.42
N ARG A 59 -4.82 17.10 -13.89
CA ARG A 59 -4.38 17.21 -12.49
C ARG A 59 -5.59 17.28 -11.56
N ASP A 60 -6.07 16.11 -11.14
CA ASP A 60 -6.98 16.00 -10.01
C ASP A 60 -6.26 16.49 -8.73
N ARG A 61 -6.88 17.37 -7.95
CA ARG A 61 -6.34 17.84 -6.66
C ARG A 61 -6.29 16.74 -5.60
N SER A 62 -6.92 15.59 -5.85
CA SER A 62 -6.78 14.38 -5.03
C SER A 62 -5.53 13.55 -5.37
N ASP A 63 -4.83 13.87 -6.47
CA ASP A 63 -3.62 13.18 -6.90
C ASP A 63 -2.42 13.56 -6.01
N PRO A 64 -1.92 12.64 -5.17
CA PRO A 64 -0.81 12.93 -4.28
C PRO A 64 0.56 13.02 -4.98
N TYR A 65 0.62 12.80 -6.30
CA TYR A 65 1.80 13.08 -7.12
C TYR A 65 1.88 14.55 -7.58
N ALA A 66 0.81 15.34 -7.40
CA ALA A 66 0.76 16.74 -7.80
C ALA A 66 1.61 17.69 -6.94
N THR A 67 2.15 17.23 -5.80
CA THR A 67 2.84 18.07 -4.80
C THR A 67 4.37 18.10 -4.94
N GLY A 68 4.95 17.55 -6.01
CA GLY A 68 6.42 17.47 -6.16
C GLY A 68 7.11 16.53 -5.15
N LEU A 69 6.33 15.63 -4.52
CA LEU A 69 6.87 14.64 -3.60
C LEU A 69 7.65 13.57 -4.36
N TYR A 70 8.91 13.39 -3.97
CA TYR A 70 9.72 12.27 -4.43
C TYR A 70 9.18 10.95 -3.85
N PHE A 71 8.83 10.00 -4.71
CA PHE A 71 8.53 8.62 -4.33
C PHE A 71 9.70 7.71 -4.72
N PRO A 72 10.11 6.78 -3.84
CA PRO A 72 11.20 5.88 -4.15
C PRO A 72 10.95 5.00 -5.36
N LYS A 73 12.03 4.67 -6.08
CA LYS A 73 11.97 3.72 -7.20
C LYS A 73 11.73 2.30 -6.69
N ILE A 74 10.70 1.66 -7.21
CA ILE A 74 10.32 0.29 -6.87
C ILE A 74 10.02 -0.50 -8.14
N ARG A 75 10.09 -1.83 -8.07
CA ARG A 75 9.77 -2.71 -9.20
C ARG A 75 9.16 -4.03 -8.75
N ARG A 76 8.24 -4.56 -9.57
CA ARG A 76 7.69 -5.91 -9.43
C ARG A 76 8.69 -6.97 -9.91
N LYS A 77 8.92 -8.02 -9.12
CA LYS A 77 9.72 -9.21 -9.48
C LYS A 77 9.10 -10.47 -8.89
N ARG A 78 9.53 -11.66 -9.34
CA ARG A 78 9.13 -12.92 -8.71
C ARG A 78 9.60 -12.92 -7.25
N SER A 79 8.70 -13.27 -6.34
CA SER A 79 8.99 -13.33 -4.92
C SER A 79 9.22 -14.77 -4.47
N LYS A 80 10.07 -14.94 -3.45
CA LYS A 80 10.20 -16.22 -2.74
C LYS A 80 9.05 -16.49 -1.78
N LEU A 81 8.32 -15.44 -1.36
CA LEU A 81 7.19 -15.55 -0.44
C LEU A 81 5.95 -16.07 -1.18
N HIS A 82 5.52 -15.36 -2.23
CA HIS A 82 4.36 -15.71 -3.02
C HIS A 82 4.36 -14.99 -4.37
N GLY A 83 4.15 -15.72 -5.46
CA GLY A 83 3.92 -15.17 -6.81
C GLY A 83 4.84 -14.00 -7.21
N TRP A 84 4.27 -12.80 -7.18
CA TRP A 84 4.98 -11.53 -7.42
C TRP A 84 5.15 -10.76 -6.12
N GLY A 85 6.29 -10.08 -5.99
CA GLY A 85 6.59 -9.13 -4.92
C GLY A 85 7.01 -7.79 -5.49
N VAL A 86 7.13 -6.78 -4.62
CA VAL A 86 7.63 -5.45 -4.95
C VAL A 86 8.95 -5.21 -4.22
N PHE A 87 9.95 -4.73 -4.93
CA PHE A 87 11.31 -4.57 -4.43
C PHE A 87 11.77 -3.13 -4.56
N ALA A 88 12.52 -2.65 -3.57
CA ALA A 88 13.20 -1.36 -3.63
C ALA A 88 14.30 -1.38 -4.70
N LEU A 89 14.45 -0.30 -5.46
CA LEU A 89 15.54 -0.12 -6.43
C LEU A 89 16.62 0.86 -5.95
N GLU A 90 16.43 1.41 -4.76
CA GLU A 90 17.29 2.38 -4.09
C GLU A 90 17.02 2.30 -2.59
N ASP A 91 17.87 2.93 -1.79
CA ASP A 91 17.69 2.99 -0.36
C ASP A 91 16.50 3.90 0.01
N ILE A 92 15.68 3.43 0.94
CA ILE A 92 14.46 4.11 1.41
C ILE A 92 14.60 4.37 2.90
N ASN A 93 14.59 5.65 3.29
CA ASN A 93 14.62 6.03 4.69
C ASN A 93 13.32 5.65 5.42
N LYS A 94 13.44 5.35 6.71
CA LYS A 94 12.30 5.18 7.63
C LYS A 94 11.32 6.35 7.51
N ASN A 95 10.03 6.07 7.68
CA ASN A 95 8.90 7.01 7.60
C ASN A 95 8.65 7.62 6.20
N LYS A 96 9.41 7.21 5.17
CA LYS A 96 9.16 7.66 3.78
C LYS A 96 7.91 6.99 3.21
N ARG A 97 7.00 7.79 2.65
CA ARG A 97 5.88 7.28 1.81
C ARG A 97 6.46 6.68 0.53
N ILE A 98 6.11 5.43 0.25
CA ILE A 98 6.65 4.67 -0.88
C ILE A 98 5.67 4.72 -2.05
N ILE A 99 4.43 4.33 -1.80
CA ILE A 99 3.37 4.23 -2.80
C ILE A 99 2.02 4.27 -2.09
N HIS A 100 1.00 4.82 -2.73
CA HIS A 100 -0.37 4.68 -2.23
C HIS A 100 -1.01 3.40 -2.80
N TYR A 101 -1.90 2.77 -2.03
CA TYR A 101 -2.65 1.61 -2.47
C TYR A 101 -3.78 2.05 -3.41
N ALA A 102 -3.50 2.04 -4.72
CA ALA A 102 -4.47 2.44 -5.74
C ALA A 102 -5.53 1.35 -5.98
N GLY A 103 -6.68 1.79 -6.48
CA GLY A 103 -7.79 0.91 -6.80
C GLY A 103 -9.13 1.64 -6.79
N GLN A 104 -10.19 0.92 -7.16
CA GLN A 104 -11.55 1.45 -7.12
C GLN A 104 -12.03 1.57 -5.67
N LYS A 105 -12.55 2.74 -5.25
CA LYS A 105 -13.25 2.91 -3.98
C LYS A 105 -14.68 2.40 -4.13
N ILE A 106 -15.04 1.37 -3.38
CA ILE A 106 -16.39 0.77 -3.38
C ILE A 106 -16.93 0.67 -1.96
N ARG A 107 -18.25 0.53 -1.80
CA ARG A 107 -18.84 0.29 -0.47
C ARG A 107 -18.51 -1.13 -0.02
N VAL A 108 -18.39 -1.33 1.29
CA VAL A 108 -18.09 -2.65 1.89
C VAL A 108 -19.08 -3.73 1.43
N ARG A 109 -20.38 -3.41 1.35
CA ARG A 109 -21.39 -4.39 0.90
C ARG A 109 -21.16 -4.87 -0.54
N ASP A 110 -20.57 -4.03 -1.39
CA ASP A 110 -20.34 -4.31 -2.80
C ASP A 110 -19.00 -5.05 -3.01
N SER A 111 -18.11 -5.06 -2.01
CA SER A 111 -16.80 -5.72 -2.09
C SER A 111 -16.85 -7.22 -1.81
N LEU A 112 -17.81 -7.70 -1.01
CA LEU A 112 -17.92 -9.10 -0.58
C LEU A 112 -17.82 -10.12 -1.73
N VAL A 113 -18.64 -9.95 -2.78
CA VAL A 113 -18.65 -10.86 -3.93
C VAL A 113 -17.32 -10.82 -4.71
N ARG A 114 -16.60 -9.69 -4.67
CA ARG A 114 -15.30 -9.55 -5.32
C ARG A 114 -14.20 -10.20 -4.50
N GLU A 115 -14.26 -10.03 -3.18
CA GLU A 115 -13.33 -10.65 -2.22
C GLU A 115 -13.35 -12.16 -2.38
N ASP A 116 -14.52 -12.80 -2.32
CA ASP A 116 -14.66 -14.25 -2.51
C ASP A 116 -14.02 -14.72 -3.82
N ARG A 117 -14.23 -13.96 -4.91
CA ARG A 117 -13.64 -14.26 -6.22
C ARG A 117 -12.12 -14.20 -6.21
N TYR A 118 -11.54 -13.22 -5.52
CA TYR A 118 -10.08 -13.06 -5.47
C TYR A 118 -9.46 -14.10 -4.52
N LEU A 119 -10.13 -14.43 -3.43
CA LEU A 119 -9.68 -15.44 -2.46
C LEU A 119 -9.63 -16.84 -3.07
N MET A 120 -10.53 -17.19 -3.99
CA MET A 120 -10.43 -18.43 -4.77
C MET A 120 -9.11 -18.56 -5.56
N ARG A 121 -8.42 -17.44 -5.83
CA ARG A 121 -7.09 -17.40 -6.47
C ARG A 121 -5.95 -17.19 -5.47
N GLY A 122 -6.24 -17.17 -4.17
CA GLY A 122 -5.28 -16.86 -3.11
C GLY A 122 -4.86 -15.38 -3.09
N GLU A 123 -5.69 -14.49 -3.60
CA GLU A 123 -5.38 -13.06 -3.74
C GLU A 123 -6.19 -12.22 -2.75
N ILE A 124 -5.50 -11.52 -1.85
CA ILE A 124 -6.08 -10.57 -0.91
C ILE A 124 -5.83 -9.16 -1.45
N TRP A 125 -6.76 -8.62 -2.26
CA TRP A 125 -6.58 -7.33 -2.94
C TRP A 125 -7.50 -6.21 -2.48
N CYS A 126 -8.49 -6.53 -1.64
CA CYS A 126 -9.38 -5.55 -1.03
C CYS A 126 -8.77 -5.01 0.26
N PHE A 127 -8.65 -3.68 0.36
CA PHE A 127 -8.10 -2.98 1.51
C PHE A 127 -9.15 -2.07 2.14
N ARG A 128 -9.53 -2.33 3.38
CA ARG A 128 -10.52 -1.53 4.10
C ARG A 128 -9.98 -0.13 4.40
N ILE A 129 -10.68 0.89 3.91
CA ILE A 129 -10.38 2.29 4.20
C ILE A 129 -11.01 2.67 5.55
N ASN A 130 -12.29 2.37 5.71
CA ASN A 130 -13.08 2.62 6.93
C ASN A 130 -14.28 1.65 7.00
N HIS A 131 -15.26 1.94 7.86
CA HIS A 131 -16.43 1.09 8.06
C HIS A 131 -17.40 1.08 6.86
N LEU A 132 -17.35 2.10 5.98
CA LEU A 132 -18.23 2.21 4.81
C LEU A 132 -17.55 1.79 3.50
N PHE A 133 -16.23 1.97 3.40
CA PHE A 133 -15.52 1.87 2.13
C PHE A 133 -14.31 0.93 2.14
N VAL A 134 -14.12 0.28 1.00
CA VAL A 134 -13.00 -0.59 0.65
C VAL A 134 -12.33 -0.06 -0.62
N ARG A 135 -11.02 -0.25 -0.72
CA ARG A 135 -10.22 -0.04 -1.91
C ARG A 135 -9.96 -1.38 -2.59
N ASP A 136 -10.58 -1.61 -3.75
CA ASP A 136 -10.37 -2.80 -4.57
C ASP A 136 -9.14 -2.60 -5.47
N GLY A 137 -8.01 -3.23 -5.11
CA GLY A 137 -6.75 -3.16 -5.86
C GLY A 137 -6.74 -3.97 -7.16
N HIS A 138 -7.77 -4.78 -7.43
CA HIS A 138 -7.88 -5.49 -8.70
C HIS A 138 -8.25 -4.54 -9.84
N VAL A 139 -9.18 -3.62 -9.57
CA VAL A 139 -9.74 -2.67 -10.54
C VAL A 139 -9.06 -1.31 -10.41
N GLY A 140 -8.30 -0.90 -11.42
CA GLY A 140 -7.56 0.38 -11.40
C GLY A 140 -6.43 0.44 -10.36
N GLY A 141 -5.93 -0.72 -9.93
CA GLY A 141 -4.82 -0.80 -8.99
C GLY A 141 -3.44 -0.52 -9.61
N ASN A 142 -2.44 -0.37 -8.74
CA ASN A 142 -1.04 -0.14 -9.11
C ASN A 142 -0.14 -1.25 -8.52
N LEU A 143 1.17 -1.02 -8.47
CA LEU A 143 2.14 -2.01 -7.96
C LEU A 143 1.88 -2.44 -6.50
N SER A 144 1.22 -1.60 -5.70
CA SER A 144 0.98 -1.86 -4.26
C SER A 144 0.26 -3.18 -3.97
N ARG A 145 -0.62 -3.64 -4.87
CA ARG A 145 -1.36 -4.91 -4.71
C ARG A 145 -0.48 -6.17 -4.73
N PHE A 146 0.78 -6.02 -5.15
CA PHE A 146 1.77 -7.10 -5.16
C PHE A 146 2.75 -7.01 -3.97
N ILE A 147 2.55 -6.07 -3.04
CA ILE A 147 3.37 -6.01 -1.83
C ILE A 147 2.90 -7.14 -0.90
N ASN A 148 3.79 -8.08 -0.63
CA ASN A 148 3.47 -9.29 0.10
C ASN A 148 3.31 -9.04 1.61
N HIS A 149 2.70 -10.02 2.27
CA HIS A 149 2.64 -10.05 3.72
C HIS A 149 3.97 -10.50 4.35
N SER A 150 4.30 -9.92 5.50
CA SER A 150 5.26 -10.49 6.45
C SER A 150 4.81 -10.27 7.88
N CYS A 151 5.02 -11.27 8.76
CA CYS A 151 4.80 -11.13 10.20
C CYS A 151 5.84 -10.21 10.87
N LYS A 152 6.99 -10.00 10.23
CA LYS A 152 8.01 -9.01 10.61
C LYS A 152 8.26 -8.06 9.43
N PRO A 153 7.30 -7.15 9.15
CA PRO A 153 7.33 -6.35 7.94
C PRO A 153 8.36 -5.21 8.02
N ASN A 154 8.76 -4.70 6.86
CA ASN A 154 9.57 -3.48 6.73
C ASN A 154 8.75 -2.26 6.29
N CYS A 155 7.45 -2.41 6.04
CA CYS A 155 6.50 -1.33 5.78
C CYS A 155 5.25 -1.43 6.67
N TYR A 156 4.53 -0.32 6.80
CA TYR A 156 3.20 -0.27 7.39
C TYR A 156 2.24 0.52 6.49
N ALA A 157 0.93 0.28 6.67
CA ALA A 157 -0.11 1.02 5.99
C ALA A 157 -0.64 2.16 6.87
N SER A 158 -0.82 3.35 6.31
CA SER A 158 -1.36 4.54 6.98
C SER A 158 -2.49 5.12 6.15
N VAL A 159 -3.69 5.19 6.71
CA VAL A 159 -4.84 5.81 6.04
C VAL A 159 -4.85 7.30 6.36
N VAL A 160 -4.82 8.14 5.33
CA VAL A 160 -4.97 9.60 5.45
C VAL A 160 -6.16 10.00 4.60
N VAL A 161 -7.24 10.44 5.25
CA VAL A 161 -8.55 10.65 4.63
C VAL A 161 -9.04 9.34 3.98
N ASP A 162 -8.95 9.21 2.66
CA ASP A 162 -9.37 8.02 1.90
C ASP A 162 -8.22 7.33 1.17
N THR A 163 -7.00 7.80 1.38
CA THR A 163 -5.79 7.31 0.72
C THR A 163 -4.99 6.45 1.67
N ILE A 164 -4.79 5.18 1.28
CA ILE A 164 -3.96 4.23 2.02
C ILE A 164 -2.53 4.39 1.53
N TRP A 165 -1.64 4.85 2.40
CA TRP A 165 -0.21 4.99 2.12
C TRP A 165 0.57 3.79 2.62
N ILE A 166 1.45 3.23 1.79
CA ILE A 166 2.49 2.31 2.24
C ILE A 166 3.73 3.11 2.59
N VAL A 167 4.18 2.96 3.83
CA VAL A 167 5.25 3.76 4.44
C VAL A 167 6.34 2.85 4.98
N ALA A 168 7.61 3.25 4.83
CA ALA A 168 8.74 2.50 5.37
C ALA A 168 8.72 2.50 6.91
N ALA A 169 8.75 1.33 7.54
CA ALA A 169 8.78 1.18 9.00
C ALA A 169 10.20 1.29 9.58
N ARG A 170 11.21 1.06 8.74
CA ARG A 170 12.65 1.18 9.01
C ARG A 170 13.35 1.66 7.75
N ASN A 171 14.67 1.86 7.80
CA ASN A 171 15.46 2.00 6.59
C ASN A 171 15.42 0.69 5.80
N ILE A 172 15.22 0.77 4.48
CA ILE A 172 15.11 -0.35 3.55
C ILE A 172 16.19 -0.18 2.50
N GLY A 173 17.07 -1.16 2.35
CA GLY A 173 18.13 -1.16 1.35
C GLY A 173 17.61 -1.47 -0.05
N ALA A 174 18.35 -1.01 -1.06
CA ALA A 174 18.11 -1.40 -2.45
C ALA A 174 18.11 -2.93 -2.60
N GLY A 175 17.11 -3.45 -3.31
CA GLY A 175 16.95 -4.89 -3.55
C GLY A 175 16.14 -5.63 -2.48
N GLU A 176 15.82 -5.03 -1.35
CA GLU A 176 14.91 -5.64 -0.37
C GLU A 176 13.47 -5.73 -0.89
N GLU A 177 12.77 -6.82 -0.54
CA GLU A 177 11.33 -6.96 -0.80
C GLU A 177 10.54 -6.13 0.20
N LEU A 178 9.62 -5.31 -0.30
CA LEU A 178 8.68 -4.56 0.51
C LEU A 178 7.59 -5.51 1.01
N THR A 179 7.31 -5.43 2.30
CA THR A 179 6.27 -6.24 2.96
C THR A 179 5.56 -5.43 4.03
N PHE A 180 4.27 -5.68 4.24
CA PHE A 180 3.51 -5.10 5.35
C PHE A 180 2.63 -6.13 6.04
N HIS A 181 2.22 -5.85 7.27
CA HIS A 181 1.27 -6.71 7.98
C HIS A 181 -0.14 -6.52 7.41
N TYR A 182 -0.77 -7.58 6.88
CA TYR A 182 -2.07 -7.44 6.20
C TYR A 182 -3.20 -7.15 7.17
N ASN A 183 -3.08 -7.64 8.41
CA ASN A 183 -4.09 -7.46 9.47
C ASN A 183 -5.48 -7.85 8.96
N THR A 184 -5.56 -9.04 8.35
CA THR A 184 -6.79 -9.57 7.76
C THR A 184 -7.82 -9.88 8.83
N GLU A 185 -9.09 -9.66 8.47
CA GLU A 185 -10.23 -10.24 9.20
C GLU A 185 -10.59 -11.59 8.58
N GLY A 186 -11.31 -12.45 9.29
CA GLY A 186 -11.75 -13.76 8.77
C GLY A 186 -11.10 -14.94 9.48
N ASP A 187 -11.36 -16.15 8.97
CA ASP A 187 -11.04 -17.40 9.67
C ASP A 187 -9.58 -17.85 9.51
N GLY A 188 -8.73 -17.04 8.86
CA GLY A 188 -7.32 -17.34 8.70
C GLY A 188 -7.10 -18.59 7.84
N GLU A 189 -7.75 -18.69 6.69
CA GLU A 189 -7.68 -19.91 5.88
C GLU A 189 -6.39 -20.00 5.05
N ILE A 190 -5.68 -18.89 4.82
CA ILE A 190 -4.52 -18.86 3.93
C ILE A 190 -3.22 -18.99 4.75
N PRO A 191 -2.41 -20.05 4.57
CA PRO A 191 -1.14 -20.18 5.28
C PRO A 191 -0.18 -19.02 4.97
N CYS A 192 0.39 -18.39 6.00
CA CYS A 192 1.41 -17.38 5.80
C CYS A 192 2.72 -18.02 5.31
N ARG A 193 3.31 -17.46 4.24
CA ARG A 193 4.56 -17.95 3.64
C ARG A 193 5.74 -17.00 3.83
N CYS A 194 5.67 -16.08 4.79
CA CYS A 194 6.71 -15.07 4.98
C CYS A 194 8.06 -15.64 5.47
N ARG A 195 8.05 -16.87 5.99
CA ARG A 195 9.22 -17.65 6.41
C ARG A 195 8.86 -19.13 6.48
N PRO A 196 9.85 -20.05 6.47
CA PRO A 196 9.61 -21.46 6.78
C PRO A 196 8.87 -21.63 8.11
N ASP A 197 7.93 -22.56 8.15
CA ASP A 197 7.16 -22.94 9.34
C ASP A 197 6.49 -21.77 10.06
N CYS A 198 6.00 -20.79 9.31
CA CYS A 198 5.24 -19.68 9.88
C CYS A 198 3.93 -20.20 10.50
N PRO A 199 3.67 -19.99 11.80
CA PRO A 199 2.47 -20.51 12.46
C PRO A 199 1.22 -19.68 12.15
N TYR A 200 1.38 -18.51 11.53
CA TYR A 200 0.30 -17.58 11.26
C TYR A 200 -0.43 -17.91 9.96
N ARG A 201 -1.68 -17.49 9.90
CA ARG A 201 -2.53 -17.57 8.71
C ARG A 201 -3.13 -16.19 8.43
N LEU A 202 -3.47 -15.95 7.17
CA LEU A 202 -4.06 -14.73 6.64
C LEU A 202 -5.54 -14.93 6.39
#